data_AF-A0A450T5W1-F1
#
_entry.id   AF-A0A450T5W1-F1
#
_cell.length_a   1.000
_cell.length_b   1.000
_cell.length_c   1.000
_cell.angle_alpha   90.00
_cell.angle_beta   90.00
_cell.angle_gamma   90.00
#
_symmetry.space_group_name_H-M   'P 1'
#
loop_
_entity.id
_entity.type
_entity.pdbx_description
1 polymer ?
#
loop_
_entity_poly.entity_id
_entity_poly.type
_entity_poly.pdbx_seq_one_letter_code
_entity_poly.pdbx_strand_id
1 'polypeptide(L)'
;MSLRHWIFITACVVVSFSATRYPTAQDTPEPIEKFLAIADPVAGEKVFLQCRGCHTVDENGGHSIGPNLWNVVGRKIGTAPGYDYSSAMAAREEAWSFGNLAVYLQDPQRFVPGTRMGFPGIREVRDRVNVIAYLRGLSASPLPLPESAMSGPMPGSFPPSGNEEHNWEGLPSGRGRDKVFYACRVCHSLKIVQQQCLSRSSWDETLTWMVEEQGMVEPAPQDRKRILDYLAIHFGVEC
;
A
#
# COMPACT_ATOMS: atom_id res chain seq x y z
N MET A 1 47.59 -64.76 36.61
CA MET A 1 47.69 -63.37 36.11
C MET A 1 46.46 -63.09 35.25
N SER A 2 45.56 -62.24 35.75
CA SER A 2 44.21 -62.02 35.22
C SER A 2 44.18 -60.74 34.39
N LEU A 3 43.70 -60.82 33.14
CA LEU A 3 43.47 -59.67 32.27
C LEU A 3 41.99 -59.28 32.32
N ARG A 4 41.69 -58.14 32.95
CA ARG A 4 40.38 -57.50 32.92
C ARG A 4 40.38 -56.42 31.83
N HIS A 5 39.66 -56.67 30.75
CA HIS A 5 39.42 -55.71 29.68
C HIS A 5 38.40 -54.67 30.15
N TRP A 6 38.79 -53.40 30.14
CA TRP A 6 37.89 -52.26 30.35
C TRP A 6 37.49 -51.69 29.00
N ILE A 7 36.20 -51.81 28.67
CA ILE A 7 35.58 -51.15 27.52
C ILE A 7 35.15 -49.77 27.99
N PHE A 8 35.78 -48.72 27.49
CA PHE A 8 35.31 -47.35 27.66
C PHE A 8 34.29 -47.04 26.57
N ILE A 9 33.02 -46.92 26.94
CA ILE A 9 31.95 -46.42 26.07
C ILE A 9 31.98 -44.89 26.17
N THR A 10 32.56 -44.22 25.18
CA THR A 10 32.51 -42.76 25.06
C THR A 10 31.16 -42.39 24.42
N ALA A 11 30.25 -41.81 25.20
CA ALA A 11 29.01 -41.26 24.70
C ALA A 11 29.29 -39.97 23.89
N CYS A 12 29.07 -40.02 22.58
CA CYS A 12 29.05 -38.81 21.74
C CYS A 12 27.76 -38.03 22.00
N VAL A 13 27.88 -36.90 22.69
CA VAL A 13 26.81 -35.89 22.78
C VAL A 13 26.76 -35.15 21.44
N VAL A 14 25.73 -35.42 20.65
CA VAL A 14 25.41 -34.66 19.42
C VAL A 14 24.77 -33.33 19.85
N VAL A 15 25.55 -32.26 19.80
CA VAL A 15 25.05 -30.89 20.00
C VAL A 15 24.42 -30.44 18.68
N SER A 16 23.09 -30.51 18.59
CA SER A 16 22.36 -29.93 17.45
C SER A 16 22.38 -28.40 17.54
N PHE A 17 23.15 -27.78 16.63
CA PHE A 17 23.08 -26.34 16.39
C PHE A 17 21.86 -26.04 15.52
N SER A 18 20.79 -25.51 16.13
CA SER A 18 19.72 -24.83 15.39
C SER A 18 20.29 -23.56 14.78
N ALA A 19 20.46 -23.55 13.45
CA ALA A 19 20.90 -22.37 12.73
C ALA A 19 19.81 -21.29 12.78
N THR A 20 20.07 -20.22 13.52
CA THR A 20 19.29 -18.99 13.45
C THR A 20 19.54 -18.38 12.06
N ARG A 21 18.51 -18.31 11.21
CA ARG A 21 18.64 -17.59 9.94
C ARG A 21 18.80 -16.09 10.23
N TYR A 22 19.89 -15.51 9.74
CA TYR A 22 20.06 -14.07 9.71
C TYR A 22 19.22 -13.47 8.58
N PRO A 23 18.51 -12.35 8.81
CA PRO A 23 17.79 -11.65 7.77
C PRO A 23 18.78 -11.16 6.69
N THR A 24 18.46 -11.47 5.44
CA THR A 24 19.19 -11.06 4.24
C THR A 24 18.75 -9.67 3.78
N ALA A 25 19.42 -9.06 2.81
CA ALA A 25 19.02 -7.79 2.20
C ALA A 25 17.61 -7.81 1.54
N GLN A 26 16.98 -8.98 1.41
CA GLN A 26 15.61 -9.18 0.96
C GLN A 26 14.57 -9.15 2.10
N ASP A 27 15.02 -9.17 3.36
CA ASP A 27 14.18 -9.23 4.56
C ASP A 27 13.85 -7.85 5.16
N THR A 28 14.46 -6.79 4.64
CA THR A 28 14.04 -5.41 4.93
C THR A 28 12.93 -5.02 3.95
N PRO A 29 11.71 -4.73 4.41
CA PRO A 29 10.65 -4.24 3.55
C PRO A 29 11.14 -3.01 2.80
N GLU A 30 10.94 -3.01 1.48
CA GLU A 30 11.27 -1.88 0.63
C GLU A 30 10.67 -0.60 1.26
N PRO A 31 11.44 0.50 1.40
CA PRO A 31 10.93 1.72 2.02
C PRO A 31 9.75 2.22 1.20
N ILE A 32 8.54 2.02 1.73
CA ILE A 32 7.31 2.34 1.00
C ILE A 32 7.10 3.85 0.90
N GLU A 33 7.83 4.62 1.71
CA GLU A 33 7.74 6.06 1.83
C GLU A 33 7.92 6.75 0.48
N LYS A 34 8.86 6.27 -0.34
CA LYS A 34 9.11 6.81 -1.69
C LYS A 34 7.90 6.69 -2.62
N PHE A 35 6.97 5.80 -2.31
CA PHE A 35 5.78 5.58 -3.13
C PHE A 35 4.50 6.23 -2.57
N LEU A 36 4.54 6.81 -1.37
CA LEU A 36 3.35 7.44 -0.75
C LEU A 36 2.81 8.61 -1.57
N ALA A 37 3.69 9.36 -2.27
CA ALA A 37 3.28 10.48 -3.10
C ALA A 37 2.43 10.06 -4.31
N ILE A 38 2.65 8.86 -4.83
CA ILE A 38 1.93 8.29 -5.99
C ILE A 38 0.82 7.31 -5.59
N ALA A 39 0.58 7.13 -4.30
CA ALA A 39 -0.46 6.26 -3.79
C ALA A 39 -1.86 6.71 -4.24
N ASP A 40 -2.77 5.74 -4.34
CA ASP A 40 -4.18 5.94 -4.61
C ASP A 40 -5.03 5.51 -3.38
N PRO A 41 -5.55 6.46 -2.59
CA PRO A 41 -6.38 6.15 -1.43
C PRO A 41 -7.74 5.55 -1.80
N VAL A 42 -8.26 5.76 -3.02
CA VAL A 42 -9.52 5.13 -3.47
C VAL A 42 -9.29 3.64 -3.75
N ALA A 43 -8.16 3.29 -4.36
CA ALA A 43 -7.74 1.90 -4.43
C ALA A 43 -7.46 1.31 -3.02
N GLY A 44 -6.90 2.13 -2.13
CA GLY A 44 -6.65 1.77 -0.74
C GLY A 44 -7.91 1.39 0.05
N GLU A 45 -9.00 2.11 -0.16
CA GLU A 45 -10.31 1.78 0.41
C GLU A 45 -10.81 0.40 -0.05
N LYS A 46 -10.54 0.01 -1.31
CA LYS A 46 -10.89 -1.33 -1.81
C LYS A 46 -10.04 -2.42 -1.14
N VAL A 47 -8.75 -2.17 -0.93
CA VAL A 47 -7.87 -3.08 -0.16
C VAL A 47 -8.36 -3.20 1.28
N PHE A 48 -8.81 -2.09 1.88
CA PHE A 48 -9.34 -2.04 3.24
C PHE A 48 -10.57 -2.93 3.46
N LEU A 49 -11.27 -3.37 2.41
CA LEU A 49 -12.39 -4.31 2.53
C LEU A 49 -12.00 -5.62 3.24
N GLN A 50 -10.72 -6.00 3.20
CA GLN A 50 -10.17 -7.15 3.94
C GLN A 50 -10.13 -6.91 5.46
N CYS A 51 -10.07 -5.65 5.89
CA CYS A 51 -9.94 -5.23 7.28
C CYS A 51 -11.30 -4.95 7.95
N ARG A 52 -12.32 -4.60 7.16
CA ARG A 52 -13.65 -4.15 7.63
C ARG A 52 -14.38 -5.16 8.53
N GLY A 53 -14.06 -6.45 8.41
CA GLY A 53 -14.65 -7.49 9.25
C GLY A 53 -14.21 -7.40 10.71
N CYS A 54 -13.05 -6.80 10.97
CA CYS A 54 -12.48 -6.68 12.31
C CYS A 54 -12.36 -5.23 12.80
N HIS A 55 -12.27 -4.27 11.88
CA HIS A 55 -11.97 -2.88 12.23
C HIS A 55 -13.08 -1.92 11.80
N THR A 56 -13.37 -0.96 12.67
CA THR A 56 -14.16 0.23 12.37
C THR A 56 -13.25 1.41 12.02
N VAL A 57 -13.80 2.42 11.35
CA VAL A 57 -13.02 3.58 10.85
C VAL A 57 -13.61 4.94 11.19
N ASP A 58 -14.83 4.99 11.72
CA ASP A 58 -15.49 6.26 12.01
C ASP A 58 -14.80 7.01 13.14
N GLU A 59 -14.83 8.34 13.06
CA GLU A 59 -14.40 9.22 14.14
C GLU A 59 -15.25 8.95 15.39
N ASN A 60 -14.58 8.72 16.52
CA ASN A 60 -15.19 8.28 17.78
C ASN A 60 -15.97 6.95 17.68
N GLY A 61 -15.73 6.16 16.63
CA GLY A 61 -16.33 4.84 16.47
C GLY A 61 -15.84 3.84 17.52
N GLY A 62 -16.73 2.93 17.92
CA GLY A 62 -16.41 1.84 18.85
C GLY A 62 -15.45 0.81 18.25
N HIS A 63 -14.84 -0.01 19.10
CA HIS A 63 -14.02 -1.15 18.66
C HIS A 63 -14.88 -2.34 18.22
N SER A 64 -14.27 -3.28 17.49
CA SER A 64 -14.87 -4.57 17.14
C SER A 64 -13.89 -5.68 17.55
N ILE A 65 -13.69 -6.71 16.72
CA ILE A 65 -12.64 -7.72 16.92
C ILE A 65 -11.27 -7.04 17.04
N GLY A 66 -11.02 -6.02 16.21
CA GLY A 66 -9.86 -5.14 16.24
C GLY A 66 -10.19 -3.73 16.77
N PRO A 67 -9.16 -2.92 17.09
CA PRO A 67 -9.35 -1.53 17.49
C PRO A 67 -9.91 -0.70 16.34
N ASN A 68 -10.57 0.41 16.67
CA ASN A 68 -10.94 1.43 15.70
C ASN A 68 -9.66 2.05 15.08
N LEU A 69 -9.70 2.29 13.77
CA LEU A 69 -8.55 2.74 12.98
C LEU A 69 -8.58 4.23 12.61
N TRP A 70 -9.56 5.00 13.07
CA TRP A 70 -9.49 6.46 13.02
C TRP A 70 -8.25 6.94 13.76
N ASN A 71 -7.50 7.87 13.17
CA ASN A 71 -6.21 8.35 13.68
C ASN A 71 -5.20 7.22 13.97
N VAL A 72 -5.17 6.14 13.18
CA VAL A 72 -4.19 5.07 13.39
C VAL A 72 -2.78 5.48 12.94
N VAL A 73 -2.65 6.22 11.83
CA VAL A 73 -1.35 6.59 11.28
C VAL A 73 -0.68 7.62 12.19
N GLY A 74 0.52 7.31 12.68
CA GLY A 74 1.27 8.10 13.64
C GLY A 74 0.91 7.85 15.12
N ARG A 75 -0.15 7.08 15.42
CA ARG A 75 -0.50 6.71 16.80
C ARG A 75 0.51 5.72 17.36
N LYS A 76 0.80 5.80 18.66
CA LYS A 76 1.62 4.79 19.36
C LYS A 76 1.00 3.40 19.17
N ILE A 77 1.85 2.42 18.89
CA ILE A 77 1.42 1.04 18.69
C ILE A 77 0.81 0.51 19.99
N GLY A 78 -0.33 -0.18 19.89
CA GLY A 78 -0.95 -0.82 21.06
C GLY A 78 -1.64 0.14 22.04
N THR A 79 -2.03 1.35 21.61
CA THR A 79 -2.59 2.37 22.52
C THR A 79 -3.92 2.98 22.09
N ALA A 80 -4.71 2.32 21.22
CA ALA A 80 -6.09 2.79 21.01
C ALA A 80 -6.85 2.81 22.35
N PRO A 81 -7.39 3.97 22.78
CA PRO A 81 -8.05 4.08 24.07
C PRO A 81 -9.23 3.12 24.18
N GLY A 82 -9.28 2.30 25.23
CA GLY A 82 -10.38 1.37 25.49
C GLY A 82 -10.30 0.02 24.78
N TYR A 83 -9.25 -0.26 23.99
CA TYR A 83 -9.05 -1.58 23.37
C TYR A 83 -8.08 -2.44 24.18
N ASP A 84 -8.43 -3.71 24.41
CA ASP A 84 -7.54 -4.69 25.04
C ASP A 84 -6.58 -5.33 24.02
N TYR A 85 -5.33 -4.86 24.01
CA TYR A 85 -4.30 -5.38 23.13
C TYR A 85 -3.66 -6.67 23.67
N SER A 86 -3.10 -7.48 22.76
CA SER A 86 -2.14 -8.52 23.15
C SER A 86 -0.96 -7.90 23.90
N SER A 87 -0.41 -8.61 24.89
CA SER A 87 0.79 -8.17 25.62
C SER A 87 1.94 -7.79 24.69
N ALA A 88 2.16 -8.56 23.62
CA ALA A 88 3.17 -8.29 22.61
C ALA A 88 2.99 -6.93 21.90
N MET A 89 1.74 -6.58 21.57
CA MET A 89 1.42 -5.31 20.92
C MET A 89 1.49 -4.14 21.90
N ALA A 90 1.01 -4.32 23.13
CA ALA A 90 1.02 -3.29 24.18
C ALA A 90 2.46 -2.94 24.63
N ALA A 91 3.40 -3.88 24.50
CA ALA A 91 4.81 -3.67 24.84
C ALA A 91 5.60 -2.87 23.79
N ARG A 92 5.00 -2.50 22.64
CA ARG A 92 5.69 -1.73 21.60
C ARG A 92 5.79 -0.26 22.02
N GLU A 93 6.97 0.33 21.79
CA GLU A 93 7.21 1.74 22.11
C GLU A 93 7.09 2.68 20.90
N GLU A 94 7.14 2.10 19.71
CA GLU A 94 7.11 2.81 18.43
C GLU A 94 5.71 3.29 18.06
N ALA A 95 5.65 4.19 17.08
CA ALA A 95 4.39 4.61 16.45
C ALA A 95 4.09 3.83 15.17
N TRP A 96 2.83 3.86 14.74
CA TRP A 96 2.39 3.45 13.42
C TRP A 96 2.86 4.45 12.35
N SER A 97 4.18 4.53 12.15
CA SER A 97 4.77 5.20 11.00
C SER A 97 4.35 4.50 9.69
N PHE A 98 4.59 5.16 8.55
CA PHE A 98 4.34 4.55 7.24
C PHE A 98 5.08 3.22 7.10
N GLY A 99 6.39 3.19 7.37
CA GLY A 99 7.20 1.98 7.35
C GLY A 99 6.72 0.90 8.32
N ASN A 100 6.41 1.25 9.57
CA ASN A 100 5.94 0.26 10.55
C ASN A 100 4.60 -0.37 10.14
N LEU A 101 3.67 0.44 9.62
CA LEU A 101 2.42 -0.08 9.04
C LEU A 101 2.70 -0.97 7.83
N ALA A 102 3.67 -0.62 6.98
CA ALA A 102 4.03 -1.42 5.82
C ALA A 102 4.54 -2.81 6.20
N VAL A 103 5.46 -2.87 7.18
CA VAL A 103 6.02 -4.12 7.66
C VAL A 103 4.95 -4.97 8.35
N TYR A 104 4.15 -4.33 9.22
CA TYR A 104 3.09 -5.02 9.93
C TYR A 104 2.01 -5.57 9.00
N LEU A 105 1.58 -4.78 8.01
CA LEU A 105 0.58 -5.23 7.03
C LEU A 105 1.13 -6.28 6.07
N GLN A 106 2.45 -6.38 5.88
CA GLN A 106 3.07 -7.44 5.08
C GLN A 106 3.01 -8.79 5.80
N ASP A 107 3.33 -8.80 7.10
CA ASP A 107 3.32 -10.00 7.94
C ASP A 107 3.14 -9.62 9.44
N PRO A 108 1.90 -9.59 9.95
CA PRO A 108 1.62 -9.16 11.31
C PRO A 108 2.31 -10.01 12.38
N GLN A 109 2.31 -11.33 12.17
CA GLN A 109 2.87 -12.29 13.13
C GLN A 109 4.39 -12.22 13.17
N ARG A 110 5.04 -11.94 12.04
CA ARG A 110 6.49 -11.71 12.00
C ARG A 110 6.89 -10.37 12.63
N PHE A 111 6.13 -9.31 12.41
CA PHE A 111 6.46 -7.99 12.96
C PHE A 111 6.21 -7.90 14.47
N VAL A 112 5.08 -8.44 14.95
CA VAL A 112 4.76 -8.54 16.38
C VAL A 112 4.41 -10.00 16.71
N PRO A 113 5.41 -10.84 17.03
CA PRO A 113 5.18 -12.21 17.48
C PRO A 113 4.26 -12.25 18.70
N GLY A 114 3.15 -12.98 18.60
CA GLY A 114 2.12 -13.03 19.65
C GLY A 114 1.03 -11.95 19.53
N THR A 115 0.99 -11.20 18.41
CA THR A 115 -0.18 -10.39 18.07
C THR A 115 -1.43 -11.28 17.96
N ARG A 116 -2.55 -10.79 18.46
CA ARG A 116 -3.86 -11.46 18.32
C ARG A 116 -4.48 -11.24 16.93
N MET A 117 -3.87 -10.42 16.07
CA MET A 117 -4.36 -10.20 14.70
C MET A 117 -4.04 -11.41 13.81
N GLY A 118 -5.04 -12.26 13.58
CA GLY A 118 -4.97 -13.40 12.67
C GLY A 118 -5.16 -12.99 11.21
N PHE A 119 -4.24 -12.19 10.66
CA PHE A 119 -4.30 -11.71 9.28
C PHE A 119 -3.10 -12.22 8.46
N PRO A 120 -3.31 -12.81 7.27
CA PRO A 120 -2.23 -13.40 6.46
C PRO A 120 -1.26 -12.39 5.85
N GLY A 121 -1.60 -11.09 5.88
CA GLY A 121 -0.79 -10.02 5.31
C GLY A 121 -1.14 -9.67 3.86
N ILE A 122 -0.68 -8.50 3.42
CA ILE A 122 -0.80 -7.97 2.07
C ILE A 122 0.60 -8.01 1.46
N ARG A 123 0.84 -8.95 0.54
CA ARG A 123 2.19 -9.15 -0.05
C ARG A 123 2.57 -8.06 -1.05
N GLU A 124 1.58 -7.48 -1.73
CA GLU A 124 1.84 -6.48 -2.75
C GLU A 124 2.11 -5.11 -2.16
N VAL A 125 3.28 -4.58 -2.53
CA VAL A 125 3.76 -3.27 -2.07
C VAL A 125 2.73 -2.20 -2.44
N ARG A 126 2.24 -2.21 -3.68
CA ARG A 126 1.24 -1.25 -4.17
C ARG A 126 -0.01 -1.24 -3.30
N ASP A 127 -0.54 -2.40 -2.95
CA ASP A 127 -1.75 -2.51 -2.13
C ASP A 127 -1.50 -2.04 -0.70
N ARG A 128 -0.34 -2.38 -0.11
CA ARG A 128 0.06 -1.86 1.21
C ARG A 128 0.15 -0.34 1.20
N VAL A 129 0.78 0.26 0.20
CA VAL A 129 0.92 1.71 0.15
C VAL A 129 -0.43 2.40 -0.06
N ASN A 130 -1.28 1.85 -0.92
CA ASN A 130 -2.61 2.38 -1.15
C ASN A 130 -3.48 2.32 0.12
N VAL A 131 -3.52 1.19 0.84
CA VAL A 131 -4.29 1.10 2.08
C VAL A 131 -3.72 2.01 3.17
N ILE A 132 -2.40 2.17 3.26
CA ILE A 132 -1.78 3.12 4.19
C ILE A 132 -2.15 4.57 3.85
N ALA A 133 -2.20 4.93 2.56
CA ALA A 133 -2.66 6.24 2.12
C ALA A 133 -4.16 6.48 2.45
N TYR A 134 -5.00 5.45 2.34
CA TYR A 134 -6.39 5.47 2.80
C TYR A 134 -6.48 5.70 4.31
N LEU A 135 -5.78 4.88 5.11
CA LEU A 135 -5.76 5.00 6.58
C LEU A 135 -5.25 6.36 7.05
N ARG A 136 -4.29 6.96 6.33
CA ARG A 136 -3.80 8.32 6.60
C ARG A 136 -4.93 9.36 6.46
N GLY A 137 -5.83 9.16 5.50
CA GLY A 137 -7.00 10.03 5.29
C GLY A 137 -8.08 9.90 6.36
N LEU A 138 -8.08 8.82 7.15
CA LEU A 138 -8.98 8.61 8.29
C LEU A 138 -8.50 9.38 9.53
N SER A 139 -8.41 10.69 9.41
CA SER A 139 -7.87 11.56 10.45
C SER A 139 -8.33 12.99 10.27
N ALA A 140 -8.62 13.68 11.39
CA ALA A 140 -8.81 15.12 11.41
C ALA A 140 -7.51 15.91 11.17
N SER A 141 -6.35 15.29 11.41
CA SER A 141 -5.02 15.88 11.19
C SER A 141 -4.06 14.83 10.60
N PRO A 142 -4.19 14.51 9.31
CA PRO A 142 -3.39 13.48 8.66
C PRO A 142 -1.88 13.75 8.79
N LEU A 143 -1.11 12.74 9.22
CA LEU A 143 0.35 12.83 9.32
C LEU A 143 0.95 13.34 8.00
N PRO A 144 1.80 14.39 7.99
CA PRO A 144 2.42 14.87 6.76
C PRO A 144 3.17 13.76 6.02
N LEU A 145 3.19 13.82 4.69
CA LEU A 145 4.06 12.94 3.92
C LEU A 145 5.52 13.30 4.21
N PRO A 146 6.44 12.32 4.28
CA PRO A 146 7.84 12.60 4.53
C PRO A 146 8.46 13.33 3.33
N GLU A 147 9.45 14.18 3.57
CA GLU A 147 10.18 14.88 2.50
C GLU A 147 10.77 13.90 1.47
N SER A 148 11.19 12.70 1.88
CA SER A 148 11.64 11.64 0.96
C SER A 148 10.59 11.21 -0.07
N ALA A 149 9.30 11.36 0.24
CA ALA A 149 8.21 11.16 -0.72
C ALA A 149 8.04 12.36 -1.67
N MET A 150 8.49 13.55 -1.25
CA MET A 150 8.39 14.82 -1.99
C MET A 150 9.66 15.17 -2.79
N SER A 151 10.80 14.57 -2.46
CA SER A 151 12.14 14.90 -2.99
C SER A 151 12.81 13.78 -3.79
N GLY A 152 12.16 12.64 -4.01
CA GLY A 152 12.67 11.59 -4.91
C GLY A 152 12.72 12.05 -6.38
N PRO A 153 13.55 11.42 -7.25
CA PRO A 153 13.45 11.67 -8.69
C PRO A 153 11.98 11.46 -9.09
N MET A 154 11.41 12.41 -9.84
CA MET A 154 9.97 12.48 -10.19
C MET A 154 9.36 11.07 -10.33
N PRO A 155 8.51 10.60 -9.38
CA PRO A 155 8.31 9.19 -9.20
C PRO A 155 7.32 8.64 -10.23
N GLY A 156 7.86 8.01 -11.27
CA GLY A 156 7.16 7.03 -12.08
C GLY A 156 7.09 5.69 -11.34
N SER A 157 5.88 5.29 -10.97
CA SER A 157 5.41 3.91 -10.76
C SER A 157 6.14 2.96 -9.79
N PHE A 158 5.35 2.31 -8.93
CA PHE A 158 5.74 1.03 -8.31
C PHE A 158 6.20 0.02 -9.38
N PRO A 159 7.30 -0.74 -9.16
CA PRO A 159 7.58 -1.92 -9.98
C PRO A 159 6.40 -2.91 -9.84
N PRO A 160 5.95 -3.53 -10.94
CA PRO A 160 4.85 -4.48 -10.87
C PRO A 160 5.27 -5.71 -10.10
N SER A 161 4.42 -6.11 -9.17
CA SER A 161 4.46 -7.39 -8.50
C SER A 161 3.44 -8.32 -9.18
N GLY A 162 3.84 -9.58 -9.42
CA GLY A 162 2.96 -10.72 -9.68
C GLY A 162 1.94 -10.63 -10.83
N ASN A 163 2.32 -11.18 -11.99
CA ASN A 163 1.49 -11.83 -13.02
C ASN A 163 -0.05 -11.64 -13.07
N GLU A 164 -0.55 -10.41 -13.15
CA GLU A 164 -1.80 -10.10 -13.86
C GLU A 164 -1.80 -8.61 -14.23
N GLU A 165 -1.08 -8.29 -15.30
CA GLU A 165 -1.20 -7.01 -15.98
C GLU A 165 -2.61 -6.93 -16.58
N HIS A 166 -3.56 -6.35 -15.84
CA HIS A 166 -4.75 -5.79 -16.47
C HIS A 166 -4.24 -4.94 -17.63
N ASN A 167 -4.53 -5.36 -18.87
CA ASN A 167 -4.08 -4.68 -20.07
C ASN A 167 -4.66 -3.26 -20.06
N TRP A 168 -3.88 -2.29 -19.57
CA TRP A 168 -4.23 -0.86 -19.51
C TRP A 168 -4.17 -0.20 -20.90
N GLU A 169 -4.22 -1.00 -21.97
CA GLU A 169 -4.12 -0.63 -23.37
C GLU A 169 -2.95 0.30 -23.68
N GLY A 170 -1.85 0.19 -22.94
CA GLY A 170 -0.65 1.02 -23.12
C GLY A 170 -0.64 2.34 -22.34
N LEU A 171 -1.60 2.58 -21.44
CA LEU A 171 -1.56 3.75 -20.55
C LEU A 171 -0.41 3.69 -19.53
N PRO A 172 0.49 4.70 -19.48
CA PRO A 172 1.57 4.75 -18.50
C PRO A 172 1.07 4.68 -17.05
N SER A 173 1.83 4.06 -16.17
CA SER A 173 1.45 4.00 -14.75
C SER A 173 1.47 5.40 -14.10
N GLY A 174 0.38 5.79 -13.44
CA GLY A 174 0.28 7.10 -12.77
C GLY A 174 -1.07 7.33 -12.08
N ARG A 175 -1.14 8.34 -11.21
CA ARG A 175 -2.39 8.76 -10.54
C ARG A 175 -3.36 9.30 -11.58
N GLY A 176 -4.58 8.75 -11.61
CA GLY A 176 -5.60 9.10 -12.62
C GLY A 176 -5.64 8.17 -13.83
N ARG A 177 -4.71 7.20 -13.94
CA ARG A 177 -4.74 6.19 -15.01
C ARG A 177 -6.06 5.44 -15.06
N ASP A 178 -6.56 5.00 -13.91
CA ASP A 178 -7.83 4.28 -13.80
C ASP A 178 -8.99 5.14 -14.31
N LYS A 179 -8.99 6.44 -13.97
CA LYS A 179 -10.00 7.39 -14.42
C LYS A 179 -9.97 7.57 -15.94
N VAL A 180 -8.80 7.76 -16.54
CA VAL A 180 -8.65 7.85 -18.00
C VAL A 180 -9.05 6.55 -18.68
N PHE A 181 -8.60 5.42 -18.14
CA PHE A 181 -8.94 4.11 -18.67
C PHE A 181 -10.46 3.93 -18.73
N TYR A 182 -11.16 4.03 -17.61
CA TYR A 182 -12.60 3.79 -17.57
C TYR A 182 -13.44 4.90 -18.22
N ALA A 183 -12.99 6.15 -18.25
CA ALA A 183 -13.73 7.22 -18.90
C ALA A 183 -13.69 7.08 -20.44
N CYS A 184 -12.52 6.80 -21.00
CA CYS A 184 -12.31 6.89 -22.45
C CYS A 184 -12.61 5.57 -23.17
N ARG A 185 -12.39 4.41 -22.51
CA ARG A 185 -12.53 3.10 -23.15
C ARG A 185 -13.97 2.66 -23.44
N VAL A 186 -14.96 3.40 -22.92
CA VAL A 186 -16.38 3.11 -23.12
C VAL A 186 -16.77 3.29 -24.59
N CYS A 187 -16.21 4.30 -25.26
CA CYS A 187 -16.62 4.69 -26.60
C CYS A 187 -15.53 4.47 -27.66
N HIS A 188 -14.25 4.51 -27.29
CA HIS A 188 -13.15 4.37 -28.24
C HIS A 188 -11.91 3.71 -27.63
N SER A 189 -10.98 3.29 -28.50
CA SER A 189 -9.68 2.77 -28.05
C SER A 189 -8.84 3.88 -27.41
N LEU A 190 -8.03 3.49 -26.42
CA LEU A 190 -7.06 4.38 -25.78
C LEU A 190 -5.88 4.75 -26.69
N LYS A 191 -5.73 4.10 -27.84
CA LYS A 191 -4.77 4.53 -28.87
C LYS A 191 -5.03 5.94 -29.38
N ILE A 192 -6.29 6.38 -29.41
CA ILE A 192 -6.61 7.76 -29.80
C ILE A 192 -5.94 8.72 -28.80
N VAL A 193 -6.08 8.48 -27.49
CA VAL A 193 -5.48 9.31 -26.44
C VAL A 193 -3.95 9.39 -26.59
N GLN A 194 -3.32 8.26 -26.90
CA GLN A 194 -1.86 8.14 -27.06
C GLN A 194 -1.29 8.95 -28.24
N GLN A 195 -2.14 9.42 -29.16
CA GLN A 195 -1.72 10.05 -30.42
C GLN A 195 -1.93 11.57 -30.44
N GLN A 196 -2.64 12.17 -29.48
CA GLN A 196 -3.11 13.56 -29.63
C GLN A 196 -2.13 14.63 -29.14
N CYS A 197 -1.24 14.32 -28.19
CA CYS A 197 -0.22 15.24 -27.67
C CYS A 197 -0.72 16.66 -27.39
N LEU A 198 -1.78 16.75 -26.59
CA LEU A 198 -2.48 18.00 -26.33
C LEU A 198 -2.00 18.66 -25.05
N SER A 199 -2.08 20.00 -25.01
CA SER A 199 -1.91 20.75 -23.77
C SER A 199 -3.01 20.38 -22.76
N ARG A 200 -2.79 20.65 -21.47
CA ARG A 200 -3.81 20.40 -20.44
C ARG A 200 -5.13 21.13 -20.73
N SER A 201 -5.08 22.37 -21.24
CA SER A 201 -6.28 23.13 -21.61
C SER A 201 -6.96 22.56 -22.84
N SER A 202 -6.19 22.10 -23.83
CA SER A 202 -6.75 21.44 -25.02
C SER A 202 -7.38 20.08 -24.69
N TRP A 203 -6.81 19.33 -23.73
CA TRP A 203 -7.47 18.15 -23.16
C TRP A 203 -8.78 18.51 -22.44
N ASP A 204 -8.83 19.66 -21.77
CA ASP A 204 -10.04 20.15 -21.10
C ASP A 204 -11.15 20.49 -22.08
N GLU A 205 -10.80 21.21 -23.14
CA GLU A 205 -11.70 21.49 -24.27
C GLU A 205 -12.17 20.20 -24.94
N THR A 206 -11.27 19.22 -25.11
CA THR A 206 -11.60 17.91 -25.68
C THR A 206 -12.59 17.15 -24.81
N LEU A 207 -12.40 17.11 -23.49
CA LEU A 207 -13.34 16.48 -22.57
C LEU A 207 -14.69 17.19 -22.56
N THR A 208 -14.70 18.53 -22.57
CA THR A 208 -15.94 19.32 -22.70
C THR A 208 -16.68 18.95 -23.98
N TRP A 209 -16.01 18.93 -25.13
CA TRP A 209 -16.61 18.56 -26.40
C TRP A 209 -17.14 17.12 -26.39
N MET A 210 -16.43 16.17 -25.79
CA MET A 210 -16.90 14.79 -25.65
C MET A 210 -18.19 14.72 -24.82
N VAL A 211 -18.32 15.53 -23.78
CA VAL A 211 -19.53 15.57 -22.94
C VAL A 211 -20.68 16.23 -23.68
N GLU A 212 -20.46 17.40 -24.25
CA GLU A 212 -21.50 18.23 -24.86
C GLU A 212 -21.98 17.67 -26.20
N GLU A 213 -21.05 17.20 -27.04
CA GLU A 213 -21.34 16.83 -28.43
C GLU A 213 -21.33 15.32 -28.68
N GLN A 214 -20.61 14.54 -27.88
CA GLN A 214 -20.49 13.08 -28.06
C GLN A 214 -21.24 12.27 -27.00
N GLY A 215 -21.88 12.93 -26.03
CA GLY A 215 -22.71 12.29 -25.01
C GLY A 215 -21.91 11.51 -23.95
N MET A 216 -20.64 11.85 -23.74
CA MET A 216 -19.88 11.31 -22.59
C MET A 216 -20.50 11.82 -21.29
N VAL A 217 -20.64 10.94 -20.29
CA VAL A 217 -21.12 11.37 -18.96
C VAL A 217 -20.06 12.29 -18.33
N GLU A 218 -20.49 13.47 -17.89
CA GLU A 218 -19.63 14.44 -17.21
C GLU A 218 -18.95 13.80 -15.98
N PRO A 219 -17.61 13.71 -15.95
CA PRO A 219 -16.89 13.22 -14.78
C PRO A 219 -17.10 14.16 -13.58
N ALA A 220 -17.18 13.62 -12.37
CA ALA A 220 -17.21 14.46 -11.17
C ALA A 220 -16.02 15.44 -11.15
N PRO A 221 -16.14 16.67 -10.61
CA PRO A 221 -15.10 17.69 -10.73
C PRO A 221 -13.70 17.23 -10.29
N GLN A 222 -13.63 16.44 -9.22
CA GLN A 222 -12.38 15.84 -8.73
C GLN A 222 -11.78 14.81 -9.69
N ASP A 223 -12.62 14.04 -10.38
CA ASP A 223 -12.18 13.03 -11.34
C ASP A 223 -11.80 13.68 -12.66
N ARG A 224 -12.54 14.71 -13.12
CA ARG A 224 -12.15 15.56 -14.26
C ARG A 224 -10.76 16.15 -14.05
N LYS A 225 -10.49 16.72 -12.86
CA LYS A 225 -9.16 17.22 -12.51
C LYS A 225 -8.09 16.14 -12.60
N ARG A 226 -8.35 14.94 -12.07
CA ARG A 226 -7.40 13.81 -12.10
C ARG A 226 -7.14 13.28 -13.51
N ILE A 227 -8.17 13.22 -14.35
CA ILE A 227 -8.06 12.84 -15.77
C ILE A 227 -7.16 13.85 -16.49
N LEU A 228 -7.45 15.15 -16.35
CA LEU A 228 -6.67 16.21 -17.00
C LEU A 228 -5.21 16.25 -16.56
N ASP A 229 -4.97 16.10 -15.25
CA ASP A 229 -3.62 16.09 -14.72
C ASP A 229 -2.84 14.87 -15.26
N TYR A 230 -3.47 13.70 -15.33
CA TYR A 230 -2.85 12.51 -15.90
C TYR A 230 -2.58 12.65 -17.42
N LEU A 231 -3.56 13.13 -18.19
CA LEU A 231 -3.41 13.33 -19.64
C LEU A 231 -2.30 14.33 -19.96
N ALA A 232 -2.21 15.44 -19.22
CA ALA A 232 -1.17 16.43 -19.43
C ALA A 232 0.23 15.90 -19.08
N ILE A 233 0.35 15.07 -18.04
CA ILE A 233 1.63 14.49 -17.63
C ILE A 233 2.13 13.44 -18.63
N HIS A 234 1.23 12.61 -19.17
CA HIS A 234 1.62 11.43 -19.95
C HIS A 234 1.43 11.60 -21.47
N PHE A 235 0.59 12.55 -21.89
CA PHE A 235 0.21 12.79 -23.29
C PHE A 235 0.11 14.30 -23.57
N GLY A 236 1.03 15.07 -22.97
CA GLY A 236 1.20 16.51 -23.18
C GLY A 236 1.77 16.85 -24.56
N VAL A 237 2.06 18.12 -24.81
CA VAL A 237 2.58 18.64 -26.10
C VAL A 237 3.98 18.12 -26.51
N GLU A 238 4.59 17.26 -25.69
CA GLU A 238 5.92 16.66 -25.92
C GLU A 238 5.86 15.12 -26.05
N CYS A 239 4.69 14.56 -26.39
CA CYS A 239 4.64 13.24 -26.99
C CYS A 239 4.81 13.31 -28.53
#